data_AF-A0A0E3BNA6-F1
#
_entry.id   AF-A0A0E3BNA6-F1
#
_cell.length_a   1.000
_cell.length_b   1.000
_cell.length_c   1.000
_cell.angle_alpha   90.00
_cell.angle_beta   90.00
_cell.angle_gamma   90.00
#
_symmetry.space_group_name_H-M   'P 1'
#
loop_
_entity.id
_entity.type
_entity.pdbx_description
1 polymer ?
#
loop_
_entity_poly.entity_id
_entity_poly.type
_entity_poly.pdbx_seq_one_letter_code
_entity_poly.pdbx_strand_id
1 'polypeptide(L)'
;MIRILLAILLTPSFLLAFPKRDARGSVSENYLKQQGIITLDLKKIHYRENDKIPVKMSITNTGNEVIRIFPSGRDLESYRVVVRDENGSQISERDEEKRIDPVLKRRNTIESLEGKEIKEIILHKDEVFSKEIDLNSRFDLEPGKKYFVTAYFHPNIQEMPALFIRSRNQPYFFYEEKHGEPVLLSIPEKDPTVDGLEPEEVIHLFLGSEKKKNWAHHFKWIYFPEYIQAYDQYSEEYNRAEESERDFLLENFKRYLTESRAGILHSYRILNAESVSPGLARVTVFVERKLNRLRSKYEYIYTLRRVPDEQGGFWKVSNLVAKVKK
;
A
#
# COMPACT_ATOMS: atom_id res chain seq x y z
N MET A 1 34.95 88.24 3.49
CA MET A 1 35.63 86.93 3.58
C MET A 1 34.87 86.13 4.62
N ILE A 2 34.00 85.16 4.31
CA ILE A 2 34.25 83.78 3.86
C ILE A 2 32.87 83.27 3.36
N ARG A 3 32.63 83.20 2.06
CA ARG A 3 32.48 81.97 1.23
C ARG A 3 31.54 80.89 1.77
N ILE A 4 30.32 80.92 1.22
CA ILE A 4 29.46 79.78 0.91
C ILE A 4 30.27 78.72 0.14
N LEU A 5 30.24 77.46 0.56
CA LEU A 5 30.28 76.32 -0.38
C LEU A 5 29.67 75.06 0.24
N LEU A 6 28.52 74.71 -0.32
CA LEU A 6 27.85 73.43 -0.24
C LEU A 6 28.79 72.35 -0.82
N ALA A 7 29.36 71.49 0.03
CA ALA A 7 30.11 70.32 -0.40
C ALA A 7 29.26 69.07 -0.15
N ILE A 8 28.43 68.76 -1.15
CA ILE A 8 27.92 67.41 -1.39
C ILE A 8 29.16 66.56 -1.73
N LEU A 9 29.72 65.86 -0.74
CA LEU A 9 30.65 64.77 -1.01
C LEU A 9 29.85 63.46 -0.97
N LEU A 10 29.45 63.06 -2.17
CA LEU A 10 29.09 61.71 -2.54
C LEU A 10 30.15 60.74 -1.99
N THR A 11 29.87 60.09 -0.87
CA THR A 11 30.52 58.82 -0.55
C THR A 11 29.94 57.79 -1.51
N PRO A 12 30.77 57.17 -2.36
CA PRO A 12 30.23 56.26 -3.35
C PRO A 12 29.76 55.01 -2.62
N SER A 13 28.55 54.58 -2.97
CA SER A 13 27.90 53.35 -2.53
C SER A 13 28.66 52.13 -3.08
N PHE A 14 29.90 51.90 -2.65
CA PHE A 14 30.73 50.74 -3.03
C PHE A 14 30.93 49.75 -1.87
N LEU A 15 29.93 49.62 -1.00
CA LEU A 15 29.82 48.49 -0.05
C LEU A 15 28.75 47.47 -0.45
N LEU A 16 28.43 47.40 -1.75
CA LEU A 16 27.75 46.26 -2.37
C LEU A 16 28.56 45.83 -3.60
N ALA A 17 29.83 45.49 -3.38
CA ALA A 17 30.61 44.77 -4.37
C ALA A 17 30.07 43.33 -4.42
N PHE A 18 29.15 43.08 -5.35
CA PHE A 18 28.77 41.72 -5.73
C PHE A 18 30.02 40.98 -6.23
N PRO A 19 30.29 39.74 -5.77
CA PRO A 19 31.49 39.03 -6.16
C PRO A 19 31.52 38.80 -7.67
N LYS A 20 32.72 38.97 -8.25
CA LYS A 20 33.02 38.73 -9.66
C LYS A 20 32.53 37.35 -10.08
N ARG A 21 31.71 37.32 -11.12
CA ARG A 21 31.14 36.12 -11.76
C ARG A 21 32.24 35.36 -12.48
N ASP A 22 32.36 34.07 -12.22
CA ASP A 22 33.04 33.14 -13.12
C ASP A 22 32.05 32.55 -14.14
N ALA A 23 32.53 31.97 -15.24
CA ALA A 23 31.74 31.59 -16.43
C ALA A 23 30.61 30.55 -16.20
N ARG A 24 30.40 30.10 -14.96
CA ARG A 24 29.33 29.18 -14.53
C ARG A 24 28.41 29.71 -13.42
N GLY A 25 28.55 30.96 -12.99
CA GLY A 25 27.56 31.63 -12.11
C GLY A 25 27.45 31.03 -10.70
N SER A 26 28.39 31.37 -9.83
CA SER A 26 28.43 31.05 -8.40
C SER A 26 27.35 31.80 -7.57
N VAL A 27 26.08 31.67 -7.94
CA VAL A 27 24.94 32.25 -7.19
C VAL A 27 23.94 31.16 -6.79
N SER A 28 23.77 30.10 -7.57
CA SER A 28 22.85 28.98 -7.23
C SER A 28 23.23 28.25 -5.94
N GLU A 29 24.51 28.26 -5.56
CA GLU A 29 25.10 27.49 -4.47
C GLU A 29 24.73 28.04 -3.07
N ASN A 30 24.63 29.37 -2.93
CA ASN A 30 24.23 30.02 -1.69
C ASN A 30 22.73 29.85 -1.42
N TYR A 31 21.92 29.80 -2.48
CA TYR A 31 20.47 29.71 -2.34
C TYR A 31 20.02 28.37 -1.79
N LEU A 32 20.66 27.25 -2.14
CA LEU A 32 20.28 25.96 -1.55
C LEU A 32 20.51 25.95 -0.02
N LYS A 33 21.63 26.48 0.47
CA LYS A 33 21.89 26.54 1.93
C LYS A 33 20.92 27.47 2.67
N GLN A 34 20.44 28.52 2.01
CA GLN A 34 19.56 29.54 2.59
C GLN A 34 18.06 29.20 2.45
N GLN A 35 17.68 28.56 1.36
CA GLN A 35 16.29 28.39 0.88
C GLN A 35 15.90 26.92 0.70
N GLY A 36 16.88 26.00 0.66
CA GLY A 36 16.64 24.56 0.55
C GLY A 36 16.35 23.96 1.92
N ILE A 37 15.19 23.31 2.06
CA ILE A 37 14.83 22.55 3.25
C ILE A 37 14.84 21.06 2.91
N ILE A 38 15.49 20.28 3.77
CA ILE A 38 15.53 18.82 3.65
C ILE A 38 14.68 18.20 4.73
N THR A 39 13.74 17.35 4.34
CA THR A 39 12.88 16.59 5.24
C THR A 39 12.94 15.11 4.93
N LEU A 40 12.90 14.31 5.98
CA LEU A 40 12.81 12.86 5.90
C LEU A 40 11.41 12.41 6.26
N ASP A 41 10.89 11.44 5.52
CA ASP A 41 9.60 10.83 5.77
C ASP A 41 9.73 9.31 5.81
N LEU A 42 9.08 8.70 6.79
CA LEU A 42 9.06 7.26 7.03
C LEU A 42 7.60 6.79 6.91
N LYS A 43 7.36 5.75 6.10
CA LYS A 43 6.00 5.24 5.89
C LYS A 43 5.37 4.66 7.16
N LYS A 44 6.19 4.10 8.05
CA LYS A 44 5.75 3.46 9.30
C LYS A 44 6.72 3.80 10.43
N ILE A 45 6.26 3.63 11.67
CA ILE A 45 7.09 3.78 12.88
C ILE A 45 7.63 2.42 13.35
N HIS A 46 6.93 1.33 13.06
CA HIS A 46 7.32 -0.03 13.44
C HIS A 46 7.64 -0.84 12.19
N TYR A 47 8.82 -1.45 12.16
CA TYR A 47 9.28 -2.34 11.10
C TYR A 47 9.74 -3.67 11.69
N ARG A 48 9.39 -4.78 11.06
CA ARG A 48 9.83 -6.11 11.49
C ARG A 48 11.13 -6.50 10.81
N GLU A 49 11.79 -7.49 11.36
CA GLU A 49 12.98 -8.08 10.76
C GLU A 49 12.72 -8.54 9.31
N ASN A 50 13.59 -8.14 8.38
CA ASN A 50 13.49 -8.34 6.92
C ASN A 50 12.44 -7.49 6.18
N ASP A 51 11.68 -6.62 6.85
CA ASP A 51 10.85 -5.64 6.14
C ASP A 51 11.73 -4.61 5.43
N LYS A 52 11.28 -4.13 4.26
CA LYS A 52 11.90 -2.95 3.63
C LYS A 52 11.62 -1.73 4.48
N ILE A 53 12.63 -0.90 4.72
CA ILE A 53 12.53 0.32 5.53
C ILE A 53 12.79 1.51 4.61
N PRO A 54 11.79 1.93 3.81
CA PRO A 54 11.95 3.04 2.91
C PRO A 54 11.88 4.38 3.66
N VAL A 55 12.96 5.15 3.57
CA VAL A 55 13.02 6.55 3.94
C VAL A 55 12.92 7.39 2.68
N LYS A 56 11.94 8.28 2.62
CA LYS A 56 11.80 9.27 1.57
C LYS A 56 12.49 10.56 2.01
N MET A 57 13.61 10.90 1.38
CA MET A 57 14.25 12.20 1.57
C MET A 57 13.72 13.19 0.54
N SER A 58 13.22 14.32 0.99
CA SER A 58 12.65 15.38 0.16
C SER A 58 13.45 16.67 0.32
N ILE A 59 13.75 17.32 -0.80
CA ILE A 59 14.43 18.61 -0.91
C ILE A 59 13.42 19.59 -1.47
N THR A 60 13.05 20.58 -0.66
CA THR A 60 12.07 21.62 -1.02
C THR A 60 12.77 22.96 -1.16
N ASN A 61 12.48 23.68 -2.24
CA ASN A 61 12.87 25.08 -2.38
C ASN A 61 11.79 25.99 -1.75
N THR A 62 12.09 26.65 -0.63
CA THR A 62 11.14 27.59 0.01
C THR A 62 11.41 29.05 -0.34
N GLY A 63 12.43 29.33 -1.13
CA GLY A 63 12.79 30.68 -1.53
C GLY A 63 12.24 31.06 -2.90
N ASN A 64 12.50 32.31 -3.28
CA ASN A 64 12.05 32.86 -4.56
C ASN A 64 13.07 32.64 -5.68
N GLU A 65 14.29 32.20 -5.36
CA GLU A 65 15.35 31.97 -6.33
C GLU A 65 15.37 30.51 -6.77
N VAL A 66 15.80 30.28 -8.00
CA VAL A 66 15.90 28.93 -8.55
C VAL A 66 17.11 28.23 -7.94
N ILE A 67 16.89 27.02 -7.42
CA ILE A 67 17.92 26.15 -6.88
C ILE A 67 18.34 25.15 -7.94
N ARG A 68 19.65 24.93 -8.08
CA ARG A 68 20.21 23.91 -8.99
C ARG A 68 21.00 22.89 -8.19
N ILE A 69 20.71 21.62 -8.40
CA ILE A 69 21.41 20.51 -7.76
C ILE A 69 22.00 19.58 -8.82
N PHE A 70 23.19 19.07 -8.54
CA PHE A 70 24.00 18.22 -9.40
C PHE A 70 24.32 16.91 -8.64
N PRO A 71 23.31 16.05 -8.39
CA PRO A 71 23.55 14.79 -7.72
C PRO A 71 24.55 13.94 -8.50
N SER A 72 25.46 13.27 -7.77
CA SER A 72 26.37 12.29 -8.36
C SER A 72 25.57 11.14 -8.97
N GLY A 73 26.07 10.57 -10.07
CA GLY A 73 25.52 9.34 -10.65
C GLY A 73 25.60 8.14 -9.71
N ARG A 74 26.46 8.21 -8.68
CA ARG A 74 26.43 7.30 -7.53
C ARG A 74 25.48 7.86 -6.48
N ASP A 75 24.31 7.26 -6.36
CA ASP A 75 23.23 7.66 -5.44
C ASP A 75 23.73 7.87 -3.98
N LEU A 76 24.75 7.13 -3.54
CA LEU A 76 25.26 7.16 -2.16
C LEU A 76 26.15 8.37 -1.84
N GLU A 77 26.73 9.03 -2.86
CA GLU A 77 27.65 10.15 -2.63
C GLU A 77 26.89 11.44 -2.29
N SER A 78 25.79 11.69 -3.00
CA SER A 78 24.95 12.87 -2.81
C SER A 78 23.92 12.71 -1.70
N TYR A 79 23.41 11.49 -1.48
CA TYR A 79 22.33 11.21 -0.54
C TYR A 79 22.83 10.34 0.62
N ARG A 80 23.51 10.97 1.59
CA ARG A 80 24.04 10.28 2.76
C ARG A 80 23.00 10.23 3.86
N VAL A 81 22.83 9.05 4.46
CA VAL A 81 21.93 8.84 5.59
C VAL A 81 22.75 8.30 6.75
N VAL A 82 22.49 8.79 7.95
CA VAL A 82 23.14 8.34 9.17
C VAL A 82 22.06 7.85 10.12
N VAL A 83 22.18 6.57 10.50
CA VAL A 83 21.30 5.94 11.47
C VAL A 83 22.01 5.90 12.82
N ARG A 84 21.31 6.34 13.87
CA ARG A 84 21.79 6.29 15.26
C ARG A 84 20.85 5.47 16.12
N ASP A 85 21.41 4.73 17.06
CA ASP A 85 20.67 4.01 18.09
C ASP A 85 20.15 4.97 19.19
N GLU A 86 19.34 4.46 20.12
CA GLU A 86 18.85 5.19 21.30
C GLU A 86 20.00 5.76 22.14
N ASN A 87 21.11 5.04 22.21
CA ASN A 87 22.33 5.45 22.90
C ASN A 87 23.15 6.52 22.15
N GLY A 88 22.69 6.97 20.98
CA GLY A 88 23.38 7.94 20.13
C GLY A 88 24.54 7.38 19.31
N SER A 89 24.85 6.08 19.45
CA SER A 89 25.86 5.38 18.66
C SER A 89 25.43 5.31 17.18
N GLN A 90 26.34 5.69 16.28
CA GLN A 90 26.12 5.57 14.85
C GLN A 90 26.26 4.11 14.42
N ILE A 91 25.28 3.61 13.66
CA ILE A 91 25.30 2.26 13.10
C ILE A 91 26.17 2.26 11.83
N SER A 92 26.98 1.21 11.70
CA SER A 92 27.83 1.01 10.53
C SER A 92 26.99 0.73 9.29
N GLU A 93 27.37 1.35 8.18
CA GLU A 93 26.84 1.00 6.86
C GLU A 93 27.39 -0.38 6.46
N ARG A 94 26.52 -1.23 5.90
CA ARG A 94 26.90 -2.48 5.26
C ARG A 94 27.63 -2.11 3.97
N ASP A 95 28.96 -2.13 4.01
CA ASP A 95 29.84 -1.74 2.90
C ASP A 95 29.54 -2.58 1.63
N GLU A 96 28.66 -2.11 0.74
CA GLU A 96 28.44 -2.75 -0.58
C GLU A 96 29.20 -2.08 -1.74
N GLU A 97 29.75 -0.88 -1.57
CA GLU A 97 30.78 -0.43 -2.49
C GLU A 97 32.14 -0.82 -1.92
N LYS A 98 32.71 -1.89 -2.51
CA LYS A 98 34.16 -2.13 -2.54
C LYS A 98 34.86 -0.78 -2.48
N ARG A 99 35.43 -0.46 -1.31
CA ARG A 99 36.46 0.56 -1.21
C ARG A 99 37.53 0.12 -2.19
N ILE A 100 37.49 0.66 -3.41
CA ILE A 100 38.59 0.54 -4.34
C ILE A 100 39.79 1.00 -3.53
N ASP A 101 40.73 0.09 -3.30
CA ASP A 101 41.81 0.26 -2.34
C ASP A 101 42.37 1.69 -2.41
N PRO A 102 42.61 2.37 -1.27
CA PRO A 102 43.24 3.69 -1.28
C PRO A 102 44.63 3.69 -1.97
N VAL A 103 45.22 2.50 -2.18
CA VAL A 103 46.46 2.28 -2.95
C VAL A 103 46.25 2.42 -4.47
N LEU A 104 45.03 2.21 -4.99
CA LEU A 104 44.67 2.37 -6.41
C LEU A 104 44.28 3.82 -6.78
N LYS A 105 43.96 4.67 -5.80
CA LYS A 105 43.89 6.14 -5.99
C LYS A 105 45.31 6.72 -6.04
N ARG A 106 46.08 6.33 -7.07
CA ARG A 106 47.28 7.07 -7.45
C ARG A 106 46.84 8.50 -7.80
N ARG A 107 47.62 9.49 -7.38
CA ARG A 107 47.32 10.93 -7.51
C ARG A 107 47.06 11.44 -8.95
N ASN A 108 47.18 10.58 -9.97
CA ASN A 108 47.02 10.89 -11.38
C ASN A 108 46.13 9.88 -12.13
N THR A 109 45.16 9.23 -11.48
CA THR A 109 44.16 8.45 -12.23
C THR A 109 43.20 9.43 -12.90
N ILE A 110 43.37 9.64 -14.21
CA ILE A 110 42.40 10.38 -15.03
C ILE A 110 41.15 9.50 -15.11
N GLU A 111 40.18 9.74 -14.22
CA GLU A 111 38.85 9.17 -14.39
C GLU A 111 38.24 9.80 -15.64
N SER A 112 37.92 8.99 -16.66
CA SER A 112 37.15 9.49 -17.79
C SER A 112 35.79 9.96 -17.30
N LEU A 113 35.52 11.26 -17.47
CA LEU A 113 34.22 11.88 -17.21
C LEU A 113 33.29 11.75 -18.41
N GLU A 114 33.77 11.25 -19.55
CA GLU A 114 32.95 11.03 -20.74
C GLU A 114 31.87 9.99 -20.45
N GLY A 115 30.60 10.39 -20.58
CA GLY A 115 29.44 9.52 -20.41
C GLY A 115 28.86 9.45 -18.99
N LYS A 116 29.43 10.15 -17.99
CA LYS A 116 28.72 10.36 -16.72
C LYS A 116 27.64 11.43 -16.93
N GLU A 117 26.40 11.02 -17.16
CA GLU A 117 25.24 11.90 -17.16
C GLU A 117 25.03 12.47 -15.75
N ILE A 118 25.73 13.56 -15.41
CA ILE A 118 25.40 14.35 -14.23
C ILE A 118 24.06 15.02 -14.55
N LYS A 119 22.99 14.53 -13.94
CA LYS A 119 21.65 15.08 -14.13
C LYS A 119 21.56 16.40 -13.37
N GLU A 120 21.48 17.51 -14.10
CA GLU A 120 21.09 18.79 -13.51
C GLU A 120 19.61 18.73 -13.15
N ILE A 121 19.29 19.02 -11.88
CA ILE A 121 17.91 19.17 -11.43
C ILE A 121 17.74 20.62 -11.00
N ILE A 122 16.72 21.26 -11.58
CA ILE A 122 16.38 22.66 -11.35
C ILE A 122 15.10 22.67 -10.52
N LEU A 123 15.13 23.30 -9.35
CA LEU A 123 14.01 23.44 -8.44
C LEU A 123 13.57 24.90 -8.37
N HIS A 124 12.38 25.17 -8.88
CA HIS A 124 11.68 26.44 -8.76
C HIS A 124 11.07 26.57 -7.37
N LYS A 125 10.53 27.75 -7.09
CA LYS A 125 9.84 28.03 -5.83
C LYS A 125 8.76 26.99 -5.54
N ASP A 126 8.77 26.48 -4.31
CA ASP A 126 7.86 25.46 -3.78
C ASP A 126 7.95 24.08 -4.46
N GLU A 127 8.88 23.87 -5.39
CA GLU A 127 9.12 22.54 -5.97
C GLU A 127 9.84 21.62 -4.98
N VAL A 128 9.49 20.33 -5.08
CA VAL A 128 10.00 19.28 -4.21
C VAL A 128 10.61 18.17 -5.06
N PHE A 129 11.88 17.88 -4.82
CA PHE A 129 12.53 16.67 -5.30
C PHE A 129 12.60 15.63 -4.20
N SER A 130 12.21 14.39 -4.48
CA SER A 130 12.26 13.32 -3.49
C SER A 130 12.93 12.06 -4.00
N LYS A 131 13.73 11.42 -3.13
CA LYS A 131 14.39 10.14 -3.38
C LYS A 131 14.07 9.17 -2.24
N GLU A 132 13.71 7.94 -2.58
CA GLU A 132 13.46 6.86 -1.63
C GLU A 132 14.73 6.03 -1.45
N ILE A 133 15.07 5.75 -0.19
CA ILE A 133 16.27 5.02 0.24
C ILE A 133 15.83 3.90 1.17
N ASP A 134 16.21 2.66 0.87
CA ASP A 134 15.98 1.53 1.77
C ASP A 134 17.09 1.46 2.82
N LEU A 135 16.73 1.50 4.11
CA LEU A 135 17.70 1.41 5.21
C LEU A 135 18.09 -0.03 5.52
N ASN A 136 17.18 -0.99 5.37
CA ASN A 136 17.44 -2.38 5.74
C ASN A 136 18.50 -3.02 4.83
N SER A 137 18.56 -2.59 3.57
CA SER A 137 19.61 -3.03 2.64
C SER A 137 20.97 -2.38 2.93
N ARG A 138 21.02 -1.27 3.68
CA ARG A 138 22.21 -0.41 3.83
C ARG A 138 22.85 -0.45 5.21
N PHE A 139 22.13 -0.83 6.25
CA PHE A 139 22.62 -0.80 7.63
C PHE A 139 22.41 -2.16 8.29
N ASP A 140 23.37 -2.56 9.13
CA ASP A 140 23.21 -3.73 9.99
C ASP A 140 22.41 -3.33 11.23
N LEU A 141 21.08 -3.43 11.11
CA LEU A 141 20.14 -3.11 12.17
C LEU A 141 19.94 -4.34 13.09
N GLU A 142 20.03 -4.11 14.39
CA GLU A 142 19.80 -5.12 15.42
C GLU A 142 18.34 -5.06 15.91
N PRO A 143 17.63 -6.19 15.98
CA PRO A 143 16.25 -6.23 16.47
C PRO A 143 16.10 -5.78 17.93
N GLY A 144 14.93 -5.27 18.28
CA GLY A 144 14.56 -4.81 19.61
C GLY A 144 15.01 -3.38 19.94
N LYS A 145 15.49 -2.62 18.95
CA LYS A 145 16.08 -1.29 19.15
C LYS A 145 15.32 -0.18 18.45
N LYS A 146 15.48 1.04 18.97
CA LYS A 146 14.94 2.27 18.42
C LYS A 146 16.02 3.02 17.67
N TYR A 147 15.76 3.30 16.40
CA TYR A 147 16.69 4.00 15.52
C TYR A 147 16.19 5.38 15.16
N PHE A 148 17.13 6.32 15.02
CA PHE A 148 16.91 7.68 14.59
C PHE A 148 17.67 7.94 13.29
N VAL A 149 16.99 8.56 12.33
CA VAL A 149 17.53 8.79 11.00
C VAL A 149 17.85 10.26 10.81
N THR A 150 19.07 10.59 10.40
CA THR A 150 19.47 11.93 9.97
C THR A 150 20.01 11.84 8.55
N ALA A 151 19.66 12.77 7.68
CA ALA A 151 20.21 12.80 6.32
C ALA A 151 21.11 14.01 6.11
N TYR A 152 22.09 13.81 5.24
CA TYR A 152 23.01 14.82 4.75
C TYR A 152 23.00 14.78 3.22
N PHE A 153 22.63 15.90 2.63
CA PHE A 153 22.60 16.04 1.19
C PHE A 153 23.79 16.85 0.70
N HIS A 154 24.51 16.29 -0.26
CA HIS A 154 25.59 16.95 -0.98
C HIS A 154 25.10 17.30 -2.40
N PRO A 155 24.81 18.58 -2.68
CA PRO A 155 24.23 19.00 -3.95
C PRO A 155 25.20 18.90 -5.12
N ASN A 156 26.51 18.95 -4.87
CA ASN A 156 27.55 18.79 -5.88
C ASN A 156 28.83 18.29 -5.20
N ILE A 157 28.99 16.96 -5.11
CA ILE A 157 30.14 16.36 -4.41
C ILE A 157 31.47 16.55 -5.18
N GLN A 158 31.41 16.69 -6.51
CA GLN A 158 32.59 16.72 -7.38
C GLN A 158 33.28 18.08 -7.32
N GLU A 159 32.52 19.17 -7.43
CA GLU A 159 33.06 20.52 -7.40
C GLU A 159 33.05 21.11 -5.97
N MET A 160 32.13 20.66 -5.11
CA MET A 160 31.91 21.24 -3.77
C MET A 160 31.71 20.20 -2.66
N PRO A 161 32.75 19.41 -2.32
CA PRO A 161 32.63 18.35 -1.30
C PRO A 161 32.30 18.88 0.10
N ALA A 162 32.65 20.14 0.40
CA ALA A 162 32.41 20.76 1.72
C ALA A 162 30.97 21.27 1.91
N LEU A 163 30.21 21.44 0.83
CA LEU A 163 28.82 21.90 0.93
C LEU A 163 27.91 20.72 1.23
N PHE A 164 27.26 20.77 2.40
CA PHE A 164 26.24 19.80 2.78
C PHE A 164 25.13 20.47 3.56
N ILE A 165 23.93 19.88 3.48
CA ILE A 165 22.76 20.33 4.22
C ILE A 165 22.21 19.15 5.01
N ARG A 166 21.95 19.39 6.29
CA ARG A 166 21.38 18.39 7.20
C ARG A 166 19.85 18.43 7.14
N SER A 167 19.21 17.28 7.29
CA SER A 167 17.76 17.19 7.46
C SER A 167 17.26 18.04 8.64
N ARG A 168 16.13 18.73 8.44
CA ARG A 168 15.49 19.57 9.47
C ARG A 168 14.85 18.72 10.56
N ASN A 169 14.28 17.58 10.17
CA ASN A 169 13.69 16.62 11.08
C ASN A 169 14.58 15.37 11.23
N GLN A 170 14.31 14.62 12.29
CA GLN A 170 14.99 13.39 12.65
C GLN A 170 13.93 12.34 12.98
N PRO A 171 13.34 11.66 11.97
CA PRO A 171 12.35 10.65 12.22
C PRO A 171 12.98 9.44 12.92
N TYR A 172 12.16 8.71 13.67
CA TYR A 172 12.58 7.51 14.38
C TYR A 172 11.70 6.32 13.99
N PHE A 173 12.25 5.11 14.13
CA PHE A 173 11.52 3.87 13.97
C PHE A 173 11.99 2.81 14.97
N PHE A 174 11.11 1.86 15.25
CA PHE A 174 11.40 0.66 16.03
C PHE A 174 11.63 -0.51 15.08
N TYR A 175 12.74 -1.22 15.29
CA TYR A 175 13.04 -2.44 14.56
C TYR A 175 12.77 -3.63 15.46
N GLU A 176 11.70 -4.37 15.19
CA GLU A 176 11.21 -5.45 16.04
C GLU A 176 11.71 -6.80 15.54
N GLU A 177 12.07 -7.67 16.49
CA GLU A 177 12.39 -9.07 16.18
C GLU A 177 11.14 -9.73 15.60
N LYS A 178 11.34 -10.53 14.55
CA LYS A 178 10.26 -11.39 14.09
C LYS A 178 10.06 -12.49 15.13
N HIS A 179 9.23 -12.23 16.13
CA HIS A 179 8.70 -13.32 16.94
C HIS A 179 8.07 -14.32 15.98
N GLY A 180 8.49 -15.57 16.09
CA GLY A 180 7.95 -16.70 15.35
C GLY A 180 6.49 -16.92 15.70
N GLU A 181 5.63 -15.99 15.29
CA GLU A 181 4.23 -16.29 15.06
C GLU A 181 4.24 -17.45 14.08
N PRO A 182 3.54 -18.57 14.40
CA PRO A 182 3.44 -19.66 13.46
C PRO A 182 2.96 -19.06 12.16
N VAL A 183 3.70 -19.33 11.08
CA VAL A 183 3.33 -18.96 9.73
C VAL A 183 1.96 -19.57 9.47
N LEU A 184 0.90 -18.83 9.78
CA LEU A 184 -0.35 -18.97 9.09
C LEU A 184 0.05 -18.65 7.66
N LEU A 185 0.17 -19.71 6.86
CA LEU A 185 0.36 -19.65 5.41
C LEU A 185 -0.40 -18.43 4.96
N SER A 186 0.35 -17.42 4.50
CA SER A 186 -0.21 -16.20 3.94
C SER A 186 -1.20 -16.66 2.88
N ILE A 187 -2.48 -16.65 3.25
CA ILE A 187 -3.58 -16.79 2.33
C ILE A 187 -3.28 -15.67 1.33
N PRO A 188 -3.06 -15.97 0.05
CA PRO A 188 -2.83 -14.93 -0.92
C PRO A 188 -3.97 -13.95 -0.74
N GLU A 189 -3.64 -12.72 -0.35
CA GLU A 189 -4.54 -11.60 -0.32
C GLU A 189 -4.86 -11.35 -1.79
N LYS A 190 -5.80 -12.15 -2.33
CA LYS A 190 -6.54 -11.74 -3.50
C LYS A 190 -7.27 -10.52 -3.00
N ASP A 191 -6.74 -9.35 -3.33
CA ASP A 191 -7.52 -8.12 -3.29
C ASP A 191 -8.89 -8.47 -3.87
N PRO A 192 -9.98 -8.39 -3.09
CA PRO A 192 -11.31 -8.62 -3.62
C PRO A 192 -11.49 -7.57 -4.71
N THR A 193 -11.40 -8.02 -5.96
CA THR A 193 -11.47 -7.19 -7.17
C THR A 193 -12.78 -6.38 -7.30
N VAL A 194 -13.67 -6.48 -6.33
CA VAL A 194 -14.97 -5.84 -6.28
C VAL A 194 -15.25 -5.47 -4.82
N ASP A 195 -15.48 -4.18 -4.54
CA ASP A 195 -16.13 -3.73 -3.31
C ASP A 195 -17.49 -4.45 -3.17
N GLY A 196 -17.52 -5.55 -2.42
CA GLY A 196 -18.69 -6.40 -2.24
C GLY A 196 -18.35 -7.76 -1.64
N LEU A 197 -19.32 -8.41 -1.00
CA LEU A 197 -19.16 -9.75 -0.43
C LEU A 197 -18.84 -10.78 -1.52
N GLU A 198 -17.87 -11.65 -1.27
CA GLU A 198 -17.55 -12.73 -2.21
C GLU A 198 -18.64 -13.82 -2.22
N PRO A 199 -18.80 -14.59 -3.33
CA PRO A 199 -19.76 -15.68 -3.38
C PRO A 199 -19.60 -16.71 -2.25
N GLU A 200 -18.37 -16.95 -1.80
CA GLU A 200 -18.08 -17.85 -0.67
C GLU A 200 -18.65 -17.30 0.65
N GLU A 201 -18.45 -16.00 0.90
CA GLU A 201 -18.93 -15.32 2.10
C GLU A 201 -20.47 -15.30 2.13
N VAL A 202 -21.10 -15.07 0.98
CA VAL A 202 -22.57 -15.09 0.85
C VAL A 202 -23.12 -16.46 1.20
N ILE A 203 -22.49 -17.54 0.71
CA ILE A 203 -22.88 -18.91 1.08
C ILE A 203 -22.63 -19.21 2.56
N HIS A 204 -21.55 -18.67 3.13
CA HIS A 204 -21.28 -18.78 4.55
C HIS A 204 -22.38 -18.11 5.39
N LEU A 205 -22.82 -16.91 5.01
CA LEU A 205 -23.91 -16.19 5.67
C LEU A 205 -25.27 -16.89 5.48
N PHE A 206 -25.52 -17.42 4.28
CA PHE A 206 -26.72 -18.19 3.94
C PHE A 206 -26.87 -19.48 4.76
N LEU A 207 -25.82 -20.31 4.82
CA LEU A 207 -25.83 -21.55 5.61
C LEU A 207 -25.70 -21.28 7.11
N GLY A 208 -24.97 -20.24 7.50
CA GLY A 208 -24.85 -19.80 8.89
C GLY A 208 -26.19 -19.37 9.49
N SER A 209 -27.00 -18.66 8.71
CA SER A 209 -28.36 -18.26 9.12
C SER A 209 -29.33 -19.44 9.18
N GLU A 210 -29.25 -20.41 8.26
CA GLU A 210 -30.00 -21.68 8.34
C GLU A 210 -29.65 -22.44 9.63
N LYS A 211 -28.35 -22.59 9.93
CA LYS A 211 -27.87 -23.28 11.15
C LYS A 211 -28.36 -22.61 12.44
N LYS A 212 -28.39 -21.27 12.46
CA LYS A 212 -28.91 -20.46 13.58
C LYS A 212 -30.44 -20.36 13.61
N LYS A 213 -31.15 -20.93 12.63
CA LYS A 213 -32.60 -20.81 12.43
C LYS A 213 -33.09 -19.36 12.31
N ASN A 214 -32.24 -18.45 11.81
CA ASN A 214 -32.60 -17.06 11.56
C ASN A 214 -33.09 -16.91 10.11
N TRP A 215 -34.35 -17.27 9.89
CA TRP A 215 -34.94 -17.39 8.55
C TRP A 215 -35.03 -16.06 7.79
N ALA A 216 -35.24 -14.94 8.49
CA ALA A 216 -35.25 -13.62 7.87
C ALA A 216 -33.91 -13.30 7.18
N HIS A 217 -32.80 -13.62 7.84
CA HIS A 217 -31.46 -13.44 7.27
C HIS A 217 -31.13 -14.49 6.22
N HIS A 218 -31.68 -15.69 6.34
CA HIS A 218 -31.52 -16.74 5.34
C HIS A 218 -32.18 -16.36 4.02
N PHE A 219 -33.43 -15.89 4.06
CA PHE A 219 -34.19 -15.50 2.88
C PHE A 219 -33.63 -14.27 2.17
N LYS A 220 -32.91 -13.39 2.89
CA LYS A 220 -32.25 -12.21 2.29
C LYS A 220 -31.29 -12.59 1.15
N TRP A 221 -30.63 -13.74 1.26
CA TRP A 221 -29.60 -14.17 0.31
C TRP A 221 -30.16 -15.02 -0.84
N ILE A 222 -31.48 -15.23 -0.92
CA ILE A 222 -32.11 -16.06 -1.95
C ILE A 222 -32.72 -15.16 -3.03
N TYR A 223 -32.48 -15.51 -4.30
CA TYR A 223 -33.23 -14.97 -5.42
C TYR A 223 -34.40 -15.90 -5.75
N PHE A 224 -35.53 -15.67 -5.08
CA PHE A 224 -36.70 -16.55 -5.11
C PHE A 224 -37.25 -16.89 -6.51
N PRO A 225 -37.34 -15.94 -7.47
CA PRO A 225 -37.91 -16.23 -8.79
C PRO A 225 -37.20 -17.38 -9.54
N GLU A 226 -35.89 -17.55 -9.30
CA GLU A 226 -35.11 -18.64 -9.89
C GLU A 226 -34.91 -19.80 -8.92
N TYR A 227 -34.75 -19.51 -7.63
CA TYR A 227 -34.48 -20.55 -6.64
C TYR A 227 -35.62 -21.56 -6.50
N ILE A 228 -36.87 -21.11 -6.68
CA ILE A 228 -38.04 -21.98 -6.67
C ILE A 228 -38.00 -23.04 -7.80
N GLN A 229 -37.33 -22.74 -8.91
CA GLN A 229 -37.21 -23.63 -10.07
C GLN A 229 -36.38 -24.88 -9.76
N ALA A 230 -35.58 -24.86 -8.69
CA ALA A 230 -34.80 -26.02 -8.22
C ALA A 230 -35.68 -27.12 -7.59
N TYR A 231 -36.95 -26.84 -7.34
CA TYR A 231 -37.89 -27.76 -6.69
C TYR A 231 -39.02 -28.10 -7.66
N ASP A 232 -38.99 -29.29 -8.26
CA ASP A 232 -39.91 -29.72 -9.32
C ASP A 232 -41.39 -29.44 -8.99
N GLN A 233 -41.82 -29.77 -7.76
CA GLN A 233 -43.20 -29.54 -7.30
C GLN A 233 -43.61 -28.06 -7.36
N TYR A 234 -42.75 -27.15 -6.90
CA TYR A 234 -43.05 -25.72 -6.85
C TYR A 234 -42.74 -25.01 -8.18
N SER A 235 -41.82 -25.54 -8.96
CA SER A 235 -41.44 -25.03 -10.28
C SER A 235 -42.62 -25.08 -11.25
N GLU A 236 -43.33 -26.21 -11.33
CA GLU A 236 -44.50 -26.33 -12.20
C GLU A 236 -45.64 -25.38 -11.81
N GLU A 237 -45.93 -25.28 -10.51
CA GLU A 237 -46.97 -24.41 -9.97
C GLU A 237 -46.63 -22.93 -10.23
N TYR A 238 -45.38 -22.52 -9.94
CA TYR A 238 -44.94 -21.14 -10.11
C TYR A 238 -44.97 -20.67 -11.58
N ASN A 239 -44.61 -21.56 -12.51
CA ASN A 239 -44.58 -21.24 -13.94
C ASN A 239 -46.00 -21.14 -14.55
N ARG A 240 -46.99 -21.87 -13.99
CA ARG A 240 -48.40 -21.80 -14.42
C ARG A 240 -49.18 -20.66 -13.77
N ALA A 241 -48.75 -20.21 -12.60
CA ALA A 241 -49.43 -19.18 -11.82
C ALA A 241 -49.30 -17.78 -12.42
N GLU A 242 -50.38 -16.99 -12.26
CA GLU A 242 -50.42 -15.56 -12.57
C GLU A 242 -49.59 -14.75 -11.55
N GLU A 243 -49.21 -13.53 -11.90
CA GLU A 243 -48.30 -12.70 -11.10
C GLU A 243 -48.79 -12.45 -9.67
N SER A 244 -50.11 -12.29 -9.46
CA SER A 244 -50.72 -12.15 -8.14
C SER A 244 -50.70 -13.42 -7.30
N GLU A 245 -50.72 -14.60 -7.92
CA GLU A 245 -50.66 -15.89 -7.22
C GLU A 245 -49.23 -16.31 -6.90
N ARG A 246 -48.26 -15.82 -7.68
CA ARG A 246 -46.83 -16.07 -7.46
C ARG A 246 -46.35 -15.60 -6.09
N ASP A 247 -46.80 -14.44 -5.63
CA ASP A 247 -46.42 -13.94 -4.30
C ASP A 247 -46.90 -14.88 -3.17
N PHE A 248 -48.13 -15.37 -3.28
CA PHE A 248 -48.68 -16.35 -2.34
C PHE A 248 -47.94 -17.69 -2.39
N LEU A 249 -47.60 -18.17 -3.59
CA LEU A 249 -46.77 -19.37 -3.77
C LEU A 249 -45.37 -19.20 -3.16
N LEU A 250 -44.76 -18.02 -3.30
CA LEU A 250 -43.46 -17.72 -2.70
C LEU A 250 -43.52 -17.72 -1.16
N GLU A 251 -44.60 -17.24 -0.56
CA GLU A 251 -44.79 -17.34 0.90
C GLU A 251 -44.94 -18.78 1.38
N ASN A 252 -45.72 -19.60 0.67
CA ASN A 252 -45.85 -21.02 0.97
C ASN A 252 -44.51 -21.75 0.80
N PHE A 253 -43.76 -21.42 -0.23
CA PHE A 253 -42.44 -21.97 -0.47
C PHE A 253 -41.45 -21.57 0.64
N LYS A 254 -41.46 -20.32 1.11
CA LYS A 254 -40.68 -19.90 2.28
C LYS A 254 -41.04 -20.73 3.52
N ARG A 255 -42.33 -20.97 3.76
CA ARG A 255 -42.79 -21.83 4.87
C ARG A 255 -42.25 -23.26 4.71
N TYR A 256 -42.34 -23.83 3.52
CA TYR A 256 -41.78 -25.15 3.21
C TYR A 256 -40.28 -25.25 3.52
N LEU A 257 -39.48 -24.23 3.16
CA LEU A 257 -38.04 -24.20 3.49
C LEU A 257 -37.78 -24.22 5.01
N THR A 258 -38.64 -23.59 5.82
CA THR A 258 -38.49 -23.59 7.29
C THR A 258 -38.81 -24.92 7.96
N GLU A 259 -39.61 -25.79 7.32
CA GLU A 259 -40.02 -27.09 7.89
C GLU A 259 -38.85 -28.08 7.99
N SER A 260 -37.72 -27.82 7.33
CA SER A 260 -36.48 -28.61 7.44
C SER A 260 -36.66 -30.13 7.24
N ARG A 261 -37.51 -30.54 6.28
CA ARG A 261 -37.80 -31.96 5.95
C ARG A 261 -36.55 -32.78 5.58
N ALA A 262 -35.53 -32.14 5.01
CA ALA A 262 -34.24 -32.76 4.69
C ALA A 262 -33.32 -32.95 5.92
N GLY A 263 -33.79 -32.61 7.13
CA GLY A 263 -33.01 -32.63 8.36
C GLY A 263 -32.32 -31.30 8.66
N ILE A 264 -31.87 -31.17 9.91
CA ILE A 264 -31.23 -29.96 10.42
C ILE A 264 -29.77 -29.93 9.97
N LEU A 265 -29.32 -28.77 9.52
CA LEU A 265 -27.92 -28.52 9.17
C LEU A 265 -27.01 -28.70 10.40
N HIS A 266 -26.13 -29.69 10.38
CA HIS A 266 -25.20 -29.97 11.48
C HIS A 266 -23.86 -29.27 11.25
N SER A 267 -23.24 -29.54 10.10
CA SER A 267 -21.96 -28.99 9.69
C SER A 267 -21.97 -28.71 8.18
N TYR A 268 -21.15 -27.76 7.76
CA TYR A 268 -20.89 -27.51 6.35
C TYR A 268 -19.43 -27.07 6.16
N ARG A 269 -18.90 -27.32 4.96
CA ARG A 269 -17.57 -26.88 4.53
C ARG A 269 -17.63 -26.49 3.07
N ILE A 270 -17.25 -25.25 2.77
CA ILE A 270 -17.08 -24.78 1.38
C ILE A 270 -15.85 -25.48 0.81
N LEU A 271 -16.01 -26.13 -0.35
CA LEU A 271 -14.94 -26.88 -1.00
C LEU A 271 -14.27 -26.08 -2.11
N ASN A 272 -15.07 -25.38 -2.91
CA ASN A 272 -14.61 -24.62 -4.06
C ASN A 272 -15.62 -23.53 -4.42
N ALA A 273 -15.13 -22.37 -4.85
CA ALA A 273 -15.92 -21.38 -5.57
C ALA A 273 -15.29 -21.07 -6.92
N GLU A 274 -16.13 -21.16 -7.94
CA GLU A 274 -15.76 -20.93 -9.32
C GLU A 274 -16.59 -19.77 -9.86
N SER A 275 -15.93 -18.74 -10.37
CA SER A 275 -16.60 -17.68 -11.12
C SER A 275 -16.80 -18.16 -12.55
N VAL A 276 -18.05 -18.42 -12.94
CA VAL A 276 -18.39 -18.94 -14.27
C VAL A 276 -18.46 -17.80 -15.29
N SER A 277 -19.00 -16.64 -14.87
CA SER A 277 -19.11 -15.43 -15.70
C SER A 277 -19.18 -14.17 -14.81
N PRO A 278 -18.97 -12.96 -15.37
CA PRO A 278 -19.15 -11.72 -14.60
C PRO A 278 -20.62 -11.58 -14.18
N GLY A 279 -20.91 -11.99 -12.94
CA GLY A 279 -22.26 -12.00 -12.36
C GLY A 279 -22.87 -13.39 -12.15
N LEU A 280 -22.16 -14.48 -12.47
CA LEU A 280 -22.59 -15.85 -12.15
C LEU A 280 -21.44 -16.65 -11.52
N ALA A 281 -21.69 -17.18 -10.33
CA ALA A 281 -20.71 -17.97 -9.58
C ALA A 281 -21.31 -19.31 -9.17
N ARG A 282 -20.47 -20.33 -9.06
CA ARG A 282 -20.84 -21.66 -8.60
C ARG A 282 -20.01 -22.02 -7.38
N VAL A 283 -20.69 -22.36 -6.29
CA VAL A 283 -20.05 -22.71 -5.02
C VAL A 283 -20.42 -24.13 -4.64
N THR A 284 -19.41 -24.98 -4.49
CA THR A 284 -19.58 -26.37 -4.06
C THR A 284 -19.35 -26.47 -2.57
N VAL A 285 -20.32 -27.03 -1.86
CA VAL A 285 -20.34 -27.13 -0.41
C VAL A 285 -20.59 -28.56 0.02
N PHE A 286 -19.76 -29.06 0.91
CA PHE A 286 -20.04 -30.29 1.63
C PHE A 286 -20.96 -29.99 2.81
N VAL A 287 -22.09 -30.67 2.89
CA VAL A 287 -23.13 -30.44 3.90
C VAL A 287 -23.46 -31.74 4.63
N GLU A 288 -23.46 -31.69 5.96
CA GLU A 288 -23.91 -32.78 6.81
C GLU A 288 -25.24 -32.37 7.46
N ARG A 289 -26.31 -33.10 7.12
CA ARG A 289 -27.63 -32.93 7.75
C ARG A 289 -27.89 -34.06 8.73
N LYS A 290 -28.52 -33.72 9.84
CA LYS A 290 -28.99 -34.67 10.86
C LYS A 290 -30.50 -34.73 10.82
N LEU A 291 -31.03 -35.91 10.48
CA LEU A 291 -32.45 -36.21 10.59
C LEU A 291 -32.62 -37.27 11.68
N ASN A 292 -33.27 -36.90 12.78
CA ASN A 292 -33.39 -37.72 13.98
C ASN A 292 -32.02 -38.17 14.53
N ARG A 293 -31.65 -39.44 14.32
CA ARG A 293 -30.35 -40.03 14.74
C ARG A 293 -29.39 -40.29 13.58
N LEU A 294 -29.85 -40.17 12.34
CA LEU A 294 -29.05 -40.46 11.15
C LEU A 294 -28.37 -39.18 10.66
N ARG A 295 -27.10 -39.32 10.26
CA ARG A 295 -26.33 -38.25 9.64
C ARG A 295 -26.14 -38.59 8.17
N SER A 296 -26.58 -37.69 7.30
CA SER A 296 -26.48 -37.84 5.86
C SER A 296 -25.56 -36.76 5.32
N LYS A 297 -24.63 -37.19 4.47
CA LYS A 297 -23.62 -36.33 3.86
C LYS A 297 -24.02 -36.03 2.43
N TYR A 298 -24.08 -34.76 2.09
CA TYR A 298 -24.46 -34.27 0.78
C TYR A 298 -23.38 -33.35 0.23
N GLU A 299 -23.30 -33.31 -1.09
CA GLU A 299 -22.56 -32.30 -1.82
C GLU A 299 -23.58 -31.39 -2.51
N TYR A 300 -23.63 -30.13 -2.06
CA TYR A 300 -24.52 -29.11 -2.59
C TYR A 300 -23.74 -28.21 -3.52
N ILE A 301 -24.30 -27.98 -4.70
CA ILE A 301 -23.76 -27.07 -5.70
C ILE A 301 -24.74 -25.91 -5.79
N TYR A 302 -24.33 -24.76 -5.25
CA TYR A 302 -25.10 -23.52 -5.30
C TYR A 302 -24.69 -22.70 -6.50
N THR A 303 -25.68 -22.16 -7.21
CA THR A 303 -25.45 -21.16 -8.26
C THR A 303 -25.87 -19.80 -7.73
N LEU A 304 -24.95 -18.83 -7.72
CA LEU A 304 -25.18 -17.47 -7.30
C LEU A 304 -25.21 -16.55 -8.51
N ARG A 305 -26.13 -15.58 -8.49
CA ARG A 305 -26.22 -14.52 -9.48
C ARG A 305 -26.09 -13.17 -8.81
N ARG A 306 -25.42 -12.23 -9.47
CA ARG A 306 -25.40 -10.83 -9.07
C ARG A 306 -26.70 -10.16 -9.53
N VAL A 307 -27.54 -9.78 -8.57
CA VAL A 307 -28.80 -9.08 -8.83
C VAL A 307 -28.55 -7.58 -8.61
N PRO A 308 -28.82 -6.71 -9.60
CA PRO A 308 -28.72 -5.27 -9.42
C PRO A 308 -29.71 -4.81 -8.35
N ASP A 309 -29.22 -4.06 -7.37
CA ASP A 309 -30.02 -3.44 -6.30
C ASP A 309 -29.69 -1.94 -6.26
N GLU A 310 -30.55 -1.13 -5.66
CA GLU A 310 -30.46 0.35 -5.65
C GLU A 310 -29.14 0.87 -5.02
N GLN A 311 -28.47 0.03 -4.22
CA GLN A 311 -27.24 0.35 -3.49
C GLN A 311 -25.99 -0.40 -4.02
N GLY A 312 -26.12 -1.12 -5.14
CA GLY A 312 -25.05 -1.95 -5.71
C GLY A 312 -25.48 -3.41 -5.86
N GLY A 313 -24.99 -4.09 -6.90
CA GLY A 313 -25.40 -5.46 -7.19
C GLY A 313 -24.85 -6.46 -6.18
N PHE A 314 -25.74 -7.16 -5.46
CA PHE A 314 -25.40 -8.20 -4.48
C PHE A 314 -25.52 -9.61 -5.06
N TRP A 315 -24.71 -10.54 -4.57
CA TRP A 315 -24.86 -11.96 -4.88
C TRP A 315 -26.06 -12.55 -4.15
N LYS A 316 -26.92 -13.26 -4.89
CA LYS A 316 -28.04 -14.03 -4.35
C LYS A 316 -28.02 -15.45 -4.90
N VAL A 317 -28.42 -16.42 -4.08
CA VAL A 317 -28.52 -17.83 -4.46
C VAL A 317 -29.73 -18.00 -5.38
N SER A 318 -29.46 -18.44 -6.60
CA SER A 318 -30.45 -18.61 -7.67
C SER A 318 -30.82 -20.07 -7.90
N ASN A 319 -29.95 -21.02 -7.57
CA ASN A 319 -30.21 -22.44 -7.78
C ASN A 319 -29.43 -23.31 -6.78
N LEU A 320 -29.94 -24.51 -6.50
CA LEU A 320 -29.34 -25.51 -5.63
C LEU A 320 -29.47 -26.90 -6.28
N VAL A 321 -28.34 -27.57 -6.46
CA VAL A 321 -28.30 -28.99 -6.86
C VAL A 321 -27.68 -29.81 -5.74
N ALA A 322 -28.40 -30.81 -5.25
CA ALA A 322 -27.93 -31.70 -4.19
C ALA A 322 -27.52 -33.06 -4.76
N LYS A 323 -26.29 -33.51 -4.46
CA LYS A 323 -25.79 -34.85 -4.76
C LYS A 323 -25.56 -35.62 -3.46
N VAL A 324 -26.03 -36.86 -3.41
CA VAL A 324 -25.77 -37.75 -2.27
C VAL A 324 -24.35 -38.28 -2.38
N LYS A 325 -23.53 -38.05 -1.35
CA LYS A 325 -22.19 -38.62 -1.29
C LYS A 325 -22.28 -39.94 -0.51
N LYS A 326 -22.10 -41.06 -1.22
CA LYS A 326 -22.09 -42.40 -0.62
C LYS A 326 -20.90 -42.60 0.31
#